data_AF-A0A1H3Y2J1-F1
#
_entry.id   AF-A0A1H3Y2J1-F1
#
_cell.length_a   1.000
_cell.length_b   1.000
_cell.length_c   1.000
_cell.angle_alpha   90.00
_cell.angle_beta   90.00
_cell.angle_gamma   90.00
#
_symmetry.space_group_name_H-M   'P 1'
#
loop_
_entity.id
_entity.type
_entity.pdbx_description
1 polymer ?
#
loop_
_entity_poly.entity_id
_entity_poly.type
_entity_poly.pdbx_seq_one_letter_code
_entity_poly.pdbx_strand_id
1 'polypeptide(L)'
;MPLRMEQMDLPETLRFEIIKQNAKFSWVAYLMSITIVLIRISYTAGCLYLGGVMYTGYEELTFNKAFNVALKVDLLLVLYSLMTILLILHFGLNDAQDILIKTSLAGLVNAKLVEPWLLMVLGAFNIFELAYWFMLALLISAVINKKYSESFSFVLSTYGLGFLLYLLMIVFVTLYVTK
;
A
#
# COMPACT_ATOMS: atom_id res chain seq x y z
N MET A 1 19.93 1.31 -18.29
CA MET A 1 20.03 1.34 -19.76
C MET A 1 18.63 1.07 -20.32
N PRO A 2 17.85 2.10 -20.69
CA PRO A 2 16.47 1.90 -21.10
C PRO A 2 16.44 1.31 -22.52
N LEU A 3 15.89 0.11 -22.64
CA LEU A 3 15.66 -0.56 -23.92
C LEU A 3 14.55 0.17 -24.69
N ARG A 4 14.99 1.10 -25.54
CA ARG A 4 14.67 1.29 -26.97
C ARG A 4 13.48 0.48 -27.55
N MET A 5 12.29 0.54 -26.97
CA MET A 5 11.05 0.04 -27.58
C MET A 5 10.51 0.98 -28.67
N GLU A 6 11.00 2.22 -28.71
CA GLU A 6 10.54 3.27 -29.62
C GLU A 6 11.16 3.16 -31.04
N GLN A 7 12.12 2.26 -31.26
CA GLN A 7 12.80 2.10 -32.56
C GLN A 7 12.72 0.68 -33.13
N MET A 8 11.89 -0.19 -32.55
CA MET A 8 11.62 -1.50 -33.15
C MET A 8 10.38 -1.35 -34.04
N ASP A 9 10.61 -1.28 -35.35
CA ASP A 9 9.58 -1.33 -36.38
C ASP A 9 8.97 -2.76 -36.40
N LEU A 10 8.19 -3.05 -35.36
CA LEU A 10 7.50 -4.32 -35.19
C LEU A 10 6.43 -4.42 -36.28
N PRO A 11 6.40 -5.51 -37.08
CA PRO A 11 5.37 -5.70 -38.09
C PRO A 11 3.99 -5.59 -37.44
N GLU A 12 3.07 -4.86 -38.07
CA GLU A 12 1.76 -4.54 -37.47
C GLU A 12 1.03 -5.79 -36.95
N THR A 13 1.20 -6.92 -37.65
CA THR A 13 0.66 -8.24 -37.26
C THR A 13 1.09 -8.66 -35.86
N LEU A 14 2.35 -8.45 -35.48
CA LEU A 14 2.87 -8.79 -34.15
C LEU A 14 2.33 -7.84 -33.08
N ARG A 15 2.10 -6.56 -33.41
CA ARG A 15 1.46 -5.60 -32.48
C ARG A 15 0.03 -6.04 -32.17
N PHE A 16 -0.73 -6.46 -33.18
CA PHE A 16 -2.09 -6.98 -33.00
C PHE A 16 -2.11 -8.30 -32.20
N GLU A 17 -1.14 -9.18 -32.42
CA GLU A 17 -0.99 -10.44 -31.68
C GLU A 17 -0.77 -10.17 -30.17
N ILE A 18 0.16 -9.28 -29.84
CA ILE A 18 0.49 -8.91 -28.44
C ILE A 18 -0.70 -8.24 -27.75
N ILE A 19 -1.42 -7.34 -28.46
CA ILE A 19 -2.61 -6.67 -27.91
C ILE A 19 -3.73 -7.70 -27.64
N LYS A 20 -3.98 -8.64 -28.58
CA LYS A 20 -4.96 -9.71 -28.36
C LYS A 20 -4.59 -10.63 -27.21
N GLN A 21 -3.31 -10.97 -27.08
CA GLN A 21 -2.83 -11.81 -25.99
C GLN A 21 -2.96 -11.11 -24.63
N ASN A 22 -2.57 -9.84 -24.52
CA ASN A 22 -2.75 -9.04 -23.30
C ASN A 22 -4.24 -8.85 -22.94
N ALA A 23 -5.10 -8.61 -23.93
CA ALA A 23 -6.53 -8.49 -23.72
C ALA A 23 -7.14 -9.78 -23.13
N LYS A 24 -6.64 -10.95 -23.53
CA LYS A 24 -7.12 -12.26 -23.03
C LYS A 24 -6.83 -12.47 -21.53
N PHE A 25 -5.75 -11.92 -20.99
CA PHE A 25 -5.38 -12.05 -19.57
C PHE A 25 -5.79 -10.86 -18.71
N SER A 26 -6.35 -9.79 -19.30
CA SER A 26 -6.72 -8.58 -18.57
C SER A 26 -7.77 -8.84 -17.48
N TRP A 27 -8.73 -9.74 -17.72
CA TRP A 27 -9.75 -10.10 -16.71
C TRP A 27 -9.14 -10.76 -15.47
N VAL A 28 -8.08 -11.57 -15.63
CA VAL A 28 -7.34 -12.19 -14.52
C VAL A 28 -6.63 -11.11 -13.71
N ALA A 29 -6.02 -10.13 -14.38
CA ALA A 29 -5.37 -9.01 -13.71
C ALA A 29 -6.36 -8.20 -12.86
N TYR A 30 -7.56 -7.92 -13.38
CA TYR A 30 -8.60 -7.21 -12.62
C TYR A 30 -9.08 -8.00 -11.39
N LEU A 31 -9.32 -9.31 -11.54
CA LEU A 31 -9.68 -10.19 -10.42
C LEU A 31 -8.56 -10.27 -9.37
N MET A 32 -7.30 -10.32 -9.82
CA MET A 32 -6.14 -10.33 -8.94
C MET A 32 -6.02 -9.03 -8.16
N SER A 33 -6.22 -7.87 -8.78
CA SER A 33 -6.20 -6.57 -8.08
C SER A 33 -7.24 -6.49 -6.98
N ILE A 34 -8.49 -6.92 -7.25
CA ILE A 34 -9.56 -6.94 -6.24
C ILE A 34 -9.19 -7.87 -5.08
N THR A 35 -8.66 -9.05 -5.41
CA THR A 35 -8.26 -10.05 -4.40
C THR A 35 -7.14 -9.51 -3.50
N ILE A 36 -6.15 -8.83 -4.07
CA ILE A 36 -5.05 -8.22 -3.30
C ILE A 36 -5.58 -7.16 -2.32
N VAL A 37 -6.52 -6.32 -2.76
CA VAL A 37 -7.15 -5.31 -1.89
C VAL A 37 -7.90 -5.98 -0.74
N LEU A 38 -8.69 -7.02 -1.03
CA LEU A 38 -9.41 -7.77 0.01
C LEU A 38 -8.46 -8.42 1.02
N ILE A 39 -7.37 -9.04 0.55
CA ILE A 39 -6.34 -9.63 1.43
C ILE A 39 -5.75 -8.54 2.33
N ARG A 40 -5.45 -7.35 1.79
CA ARG A 40 -4.91 -6.24 2.59
C ARG A 40 -5.89 -5.77 3.66
N ILE A 41 -7.17 -5.59 3.31
CA ILE A 41 -8.21 -5.20 4.28
C ILE A 41 -8.33 -6.25 5.38
N SER A 42 -8.35 -7.53 5.00
CA SER A 42 -8.37 -8.65 5.95
C SER A 42 -7.13 -8.69 6.84
N TYR A 43 -5.95 -8.38 6.31
CA TYR A 43 -4.71 -8.28 7.07
C TYR A 43 -4.80 -7.19 8.14
N THR A 44 -5.19 -5.96 7.75
CA THR A 44 -5.37 -4.86 8.70
C THR A 44 -6.42 -5.20 9.76
N ALA A 45 -7.56 -5.76 9.36
CA ALA A 45 -8.60 -6.19 10.27
C ALA A 45 -8.10 -7.27 11.24
N GLY A 46 -7.29 -8.21 10.77
CA GLY A 46 -6.64 -9.24 11.57
C GLY A 46 -5.70 -8.64 12.62
N CYS A 47 -4.83 -7.69 12.24
CA CYS A 47 -3.95 -6.99 13.17
C CYS A 47 -4.74 -6.26 14.27
N LEU A 48 -5.80 -5.53 13.89
CA LEU A 48 -6.64 -4.82 14.84
C LEU A 48 -7.41 -5.78 15.76
N TYR A 49 -7.95 -6.88 15.23
CA TYR A 49 -8.69 -7.86 16.02
C TYR A 49 -7.79 -8.57 17.04
N LEU A 50 -6.62 -9.07 16.61
CA LEU A 50 -5.64 -9.66 17.52
C LEU A 50 -5.20 -8.64 18.58
N GLY A 51 -5.00 -7.40 18.16
CA GLY A 51 -4.79 -6.28 19.06
C GLY A 51 -5.89 -6.10 20.10
N GLY A 52 -7.16 -6.11 19.68
CA GLY A 52 -8.31 -5.95 20.57
C GLY A 52 -8.43 -7.07 21.62
N VAL A 53 -8.01 -8.29 21.25
CA VAL A 53 -7.95 -9.44 22.18
C VAL A 53 -6.80 -9.30 23.18
N MET A 54 -5.65 -8.75 22.77
CA MET A 54 -4.46 -8.63 23.62
C MET A 54 -4.42 -7.33 24.45
N TYR A 55 -5.05 -6.27 23.97
CA TYR A 55 -4.98 -4.93 24.57
C TYR A 55 -6.18 -4.70 25.51
N THR A 56 -5.90 -4.58 26.80
CA THR A 56 -6.93 -4.40 27.83
C THR A 56 -7.80 -3.18 27.55
N GLY A 57 -9.13 -3.34 27.56
CA GLY A 57 -10.08 -2.26 27.29
C GLY A 57 -10.47 -2.08 25.82
N TYR A 58 -10.02 -2.97 24.92
CA TYR A 58 -10.43 -3.05 23.52
C TYR A 58 -11.13 -4.37 23.17
N GLU A 59 -11.53 -5.16 24.18
CA GLU A 59 -12.15 -6.49 24.05
C GLU A 59 -13.48 -6.48 23.29
N GLU A 60 -14.19 -5.34 23.29
CA GLU A 60 -15.43 -5.15 22.54
C GLU A 60 -15.24 -5.04 21.01
N LEU A 61 -13.99 -4.98 20.55
CA LEU A 61 -13.62 -4.92 19.14
C LEU A 61 -13.74 -6.32 18.50
N THR A 62 -14.95 -6.63 18.04
CA THR A 62 -15.18 -7.85 17.25
C THR A 62 -14.53 -7.75 15.86
N PHE A 63 -14.24 -8.90 15.24
CA PHE A 63 -13.68 -8.95 13.89
C PHE A 63 -14.53 -8.17 12.87
N ASN A 64 -15.86 -8.26 12.96
CA ASN A 64 -16.76 -7.51 12.07
C ASN A 64 -16.60 -5.99 12.21
N LYS A 65 -16.42 -5.49 13.44
CA LYS A 65 -16.14 -4.06 13.69
C LYS A 65 -14.77 -3.67 13.14
N ALA A 66 -13.74 -4.47 13.42
CA ALA A 66 -12.38 -4.23 12.91
C ALA A 66 -12.32 -4.24 11.37
N PHE A 67 -13.01 -5.19 10.72
CA PHE A 67 -13.09 -5.30 9.27
C PHE A 67 -13.84 -4.11 8.65
N ASN A 68 -14.95 -3.67 9.24
CA ASN A 68 -15.68 -2.50 8.76
C ASN A 68 -14.86 -1.20 8.90
N VAL A 69 -14.13 -1.06 10.01
CA VAL A 69 -13.19 0.05 10.18
C VAL A 69 -12.09 0.00 9.12
N ALA A 70 -11.42 -1.15 8.95
CA ALA A 70 -10.38 -1.33 7.95
C ALA A 70 -10.89 -0.99 6.55
N LEU A 71 -12.06 -1.51 6.16
CA LEU A 71 -12.69 -1.26 4.86
C LEU A 71 -12.94 0.23 4.60
N LYS A 72 -13.43 0.98 5.59
CA LYS A 72 -13.68 2.42 5.46
C LYS A 72 -12.39 3.22 5.27
N VAL A 73 -11.33 2.87 5.99
CA VAL A 73 -10.05 3.59 5.88
C VAL A 73 -9.30 3.20 4.60
N ASP A 74 -9.46 1.96 4.15
CA ASP A 74 -8.81 1.46 2.92
C ASP A 74 -9.19 2.27 1.68
N LEU A 75 -10.36 2.92 1.69
CA LEU A 75 -10.77 3.90 0.66
C LEU A 75 -9.73 5.03 0.46
N LEU A 76 -8.99 5.43 1.49
CA LEU A 76 -7.93 6.44 1.37
C LEU A 76 -6.76 5.95 0.52
N LEU A 77 -6.38 4.69 0.68
CA LEU A 77 -5.28 4.10 -0.07
C LEU A 77 -5.72 3.74 -1.51
N VAL A 78 -6.98 3.38 -1.71
CA VAL A 78 -7.57 3.29 -3.04
C VAL A 78 -7.56 4.67 -3.72
N LEU A 79 -7.94 5.73 -3.01
CA LEU A 79 -7.90 7.10 -3.51
C LEU A 79 -6.46 7.54 -3.84
N TYR A 80 -5.49 7.20 -3.00
CA TYR A 80 -4.07 7.40 -3.29
C TYR A 80 -3.65 6.72 -4.60
N SER A 81 -4.06 5.46 -4.81
CA SER A 81 -3.77 4.72 -6.04
C SER A 81 -4.38 5.39 -7.28
N LEU A 82 -5.61 5.90 -7.17
CA LEU A 82 -6.26 6.67 -8.23
C LEU A 82 -5.52 7.98 -8.52
N MET A 83 -5.10 8.71 -7.47
CA MET A 83 -4.30 9.92 -7.61
C MET A 83 -2.99 9.64 -8.35
N THR A 84 -2.31 8.54 -8.02
CA THR A 84 -1.09 8.11 -8.72
C THR A 84 -1.35 7.86 -10.20
N ILE A 85 -2.45 7.20 -10.56
CA ILE A 85 -2.82 6.96 -11.96
C ILE A 85 -3.06 8.30 -12.69
N LEU A 86 -3.78 9.23 -12.06
CA LEU A 86 -4.02 10.56 -12.63
C LEU A 86 -2.73 11.37 -12.83
N LEU A 87 -1.79 11.30 -11.88
CA LEU A 87 -0.47 11.94 -12.02
C LEU A 87 0.32 11.35 -13.18
N ILE A 88 0.33 10.02 -13.33
CA ILE A 88 1.01 9.35 -14.44
C ILE A 88 0.40 9.74 -15.79
N LEU A 89 -0.93 9.83 -15.86
CA LEU A 89 -1.63 10.23 -17.09
C LEU A 89 -1.34 11.69 -17.49
N HIS A 90 -1.14 12.58 -16.52
CA HIS A 90 -0.95 14.01 -16.79
C HIS A 90 0.52 14.41 -16.98
N PHE A 91 1.43 13.91 -16.14
CA PHE A 91 2.85 14.30 -16.13
C PHE A 91 3.79 13.23 -16.71
N GLY A 92 3.28 12.03 -16.97
CA GLY A 92 4.11 10.89 -17.36
C GLY A 92 4.71 10.15 -16.16
N LEU A 93 5.30 8.98 -16.42
CA LEU A 93 5.71 8.04 -15.39
C LEU A 93 6.84 8.58 -14.48
N ASN A 94 7.87 9.17 -15.07
CA ASN A 94 9.07 9.60 -14.33
C ASN A 94 8.75 10.76 -13.37
N ASP A 95 8.05 11.78 -13.86
CA ASP A 95 7.69 12.96 -13.06
C ASP A 95 6.69 12.60 -11.95
N ALA A 96 5.76 11.70 -12.22
CA ALA A 96 4.83 11.19 -11.21
C ALA A 96 5.58 10.43 -10.10
N GLN A 97 6.57 9.59 -10.46
CA GLN A 97 7.39 8.89 -9.47
C GLN A 97 8.19 9.85 -8.60
N ASP A 98 8.78 10.90 -9.17
CA ASP A 98 9.51 11.92 -8.42
C ASP A 98 8.62 12.66 -7.41
N ILE A 99 7.37 12.94 -7.78
CA ILE A 99 6.38 13.54 -6.86
C ILE A 99 6.06 12.58 -5.71
N LEU A 100 5.84 11.29 -5.99
CA LEU A 100 5.51 10.29 -4.97
C LEU A 100 6.68 10.02 -4.01
N ILE A 101 7.91 10.03 -4.51
CA ILE A 101 9.10 9.89 -3.66
C ILE A 101 9.17 11.07 -2.68
N LYS A 102 8.90 12.30 -3.15
CA LYS A 102 8.92 13.51 -2.30
C LYS A 102 7.84 13.52 -1.22
N THR A 103 6.74 12.79 -1.37
CA THR A 103 5.68 12.67 -0.34
C THR A 103 5.95 11.56 0.69
N SER A 104 7.10 10.90 0.57
CA SER A 104 7.55 9.83 1.46
C SER A 104 8.82 10.18 2.22
N LEU A 105 9.15 9.39 3.26
CA LEU A 105 10.44 9.55 3.96
C LEU A 105 11.64 9.34 3.03
N ALA A 106 11.47 8.61 1.91
CA ALA A 106 12.54 8.43 0.94
C ALA A 106 12.97 9.76 0.30
N GLY A 107 12.08 10.75 0.19
CA GLY A 107 12.39 12.08 -0.33
C GLY A 107 13.30 12.92 0.58
N LEU A 108 13.45 12.53 1.85
CA LEU A 108 14.34 13.21 2.81
C LEU A 108 15.79 12.73 2.72
N VAL A 109 16.05 11.63 2.01
CA VAL A 109 17.37 11.00 1.94
C VAL A 109 17.90 11.06 0.50
N ASN A 110 19.22 11.16 0.37
CA ASN A 110 19.84 11.14 -0.95
C ASN A 110 19.83 9.72 -1.53
N ALA A 111 18.97 9.48 -2.52
CA ALA A 111 18.79 8.18 -3.17
C ALA A 111 20.07 7.58 -3.77
N LYS A 112 21.10 8.38 -4.06
CA LYS A 112 22.39 7.87 -4.57
C LYS A 112 23.30 7.27 -3.50
N LEU A 113 23.04 7.56 -2.23
CA LEU A 113 23.87 7.14 -1.09
C LEU A 113 23.25 6.00 -0.29
N VAL A 114 22.06 5.54 -0.69
CA VAL A 114 21.26 4.58 0.08
C VAL A 114 20.96 3.36 -0.78
N GLU A 115 21.05 2.19 -0.16
CA GLU A 115 20.71 0.92 -0.79
C GLU A 115 19.23 0.89 -1.25
N PRO A 116 18.93 0.27 -2.41
CA PRO A 116 17.57 0.25 -2.98
C PRO A 116 16.50 -0.34 -2.03
N TRP A 117 16.85 -1.36 -1.24
CA TRP A 117 15.92 -1.97 -0.29
C TRP A 117 15.51 -0.99 0.83
N LEU A 118 16.42 -0.12 1.26
CA LEU A 118 16.14 0.86 2.30
C LEU A 118 15.32 2.03 1.75
N LEU A 119 15.55 2.44 0.49
CA LEU A 119 14.69 3.40 -0.20
C LEU A 119 13.24 2.90 -0.32
N MET A 120 13.05 1.61 -0.58
CA MET A 120 11.72 1.00 -0.62
C MET A 120 11.04 1.04 0.76
N VAL A 121 11.77 0.72 1.84
CA VAL A 121 11.25 0.81 3.22
C VAL A 121 10.85 2.25 3.55
N LEU A 122 11.71 3.22 3.27
CA LEU A 122 11.44 4.63 3.50
C LEU A 122 10.28 5.15 2.62
N GLY A 123 10.16 4.64 1.39
CA GLY A 123 9.07 4.99 0.48
C GLY A 123 7.71 4.50 0.96
N ALA A 124 7.67 3.37 1.68
CA ALA A 124 6.44 2.86 2.27
C ALA A 124 5.89 3.79 3.38
N PHE A 125 6.76 4.50 4.08
CA PHE A 125 6.36 5.57 5.01
C PHE A 125 6.09 6.86 4.23
N ASN A 126 4.87 6.98 3.73
CA ASN A 126 4.39 8.16 3.03
C ASN A 126 3.28 8.88 3.79
N ILE A 127 2.96 10.10 3.34
CA ILE A 127 1.93 10.92 3.97
C ILE A 127 0.53 10.27 3.96
N PHE A 128 0.24 9.42 2.98
CA PHE A 128 -1.03 8.68 2.91
C PHE A 128 -1.07 7.52 3.90
N GLU A 129 0.04 6.82 4.11
CA GLU A 129 0.18 5.80 5.14
C GLU A 129 0.06 6.42 6.54
N LEU A 130 0.68 7.58 6.76
CA LEU A 130 0.47 8.33 8.00
C LEU A 130 -1.01 8.71 8.16
N ALA A 131 -1.64 9.30 7.15
CA ALA A 131 -3.07 9.63 7.17
C ALA A 131 -3.95 8.40 7.44
N TYR A 132 -3.57 7.24 6.92
CA TYR A 132 -4.22 5.96 7.18
C TYR A 132 -4.18 5.60 8.68
N TRP A 133 -3.05 5.78 9.36
CA TRP A 133 -2.93 5.53 10.79
C TRP A 133 -3.82 6.46 11.62
N PHE A 134 -3.84 7.76 11.29
CA PHE A 134 -4.71 8.73 11.96
C PHE A 134 -6.20 8.39 11.77
N MET A 135 -6.60 8.00 10.56
CA MET A 135 -7.99 7.65 10.25
C MET A 135 -8.43 6.33 10.87
N LEU A 136 -7.55 5.32 10.95
CA LEU A 136 -7.79 4.11 11.73
C LEU A 136 -8.04 4.46 13.20
N ALA A 137 -7.18 5.27 13.80
CA ALA A 137 -7.31 5.65 15.21
C ALA A 137 -8.61 6.41 15.48
N LEU A 138 -9.02 7.29 14.56
CA LEU A 138 -10.26 8.05 14.65
C LEU A 138 -11.49 7.13 14.62
N LEU A 139 -11.53 6.19 13.69
CA LEU A 139 -12.66 5.25 13.57
C LEU A 139 -12.70 4.25 14.72
N ILE A 140 -11.55 3.75 15.19
CA ILE A 140 -11.48 2.89 16.37
C ILE A 140 -11.96 3.63 17.62
N SER A 141 -11.54 4.89 17.81
CA SER A 141 -12.00 5.75 18.91
C SER A 141 -13.51 5.91 18.89
N ALA A 142 -14.12 6.09 17.71
CA ALA A 142 -15.56 6.19 17.56
C ALA A 142 -16.30 4.86 17.83
N VAL A 143 -15.71 3.72 17.45
CA VAL A 143 -16.34 2.39 17.61
C VAL A 143 -16.26 1.86 19.03
N ILE A 144 -15.16 2.12 19.74
CA ILE A 144 -14.90 1.63 21.12
C ILE A 144 -15.20 2.71 22.17
N ASN A 145 -15.55 3.93 21.74
CA ASN A 145 -15.85 5.07 22.60
C ASN A 145 -14.70 5.38 23.58
N LYS A 146 -13.46 5.37 23.06
CA LYS A 146 -12.22 5.66 23.78
C LYS A 146 -11.62 6.98 23.31
N LYS A 147 -10.74 7.56 24.09
CA LYS A 147 -10.03 8.79 23.69
C LYS A 147 -9.18 8.52 22.45
N TYR A 148 -9.16 9.47 21.53
CA TYR A 148 -8.37 9.38 20.29
C TYR A 148 -6.90 9.01 20.56
N SER A 149 -6.27 9.60 21.58
CA SER A 149 -4.88 9.29 21.93
C SER A 149 -4.67 7.83 22.34
N GLU A 150 -5.64 7.23 23.06
CA GLU A 150 -5.57 5.82 23.46
C GLU A 150 -5.74 4.92 22.23
N SER A 151 -6.67 5.28 21.33
CA SER A 151 -6.90 4.53 20.09
C SER A 151 -5.75 4.67 19.10
N PHE A 152 -5.06 5.80 19.08
CA PHE A 152 -3.86 5.98 18.29
C PHE A 152 -2.72 5.10 18.79
N SER A 153 -2.47 5.06 20.11
CA SER A 153 -1.51 4.13 20.70
C SER A 153 -1.86 2.67 20.39
N PHE A 154 -3.15 2.31 20.50
CA PHE A 154 -3.62 0.98 20.12
C PHE A 154 -3.33 0.64 18.65
N VAL A 155 -3.67 1.53 17.70
CA VAL A 155 -3.41 1.31 16.27
C VAL A 155 -1.91 1.19 16.00
N LEU A 156 -1.09 2.04 16.61
CA LEU A 156 0.37 2.00 16.46
C LEU A 156 0.96 0.69 16.98
N SER A 157 0.49 0.21 18.14
CA SER A 157 0.94 -1.05 18.74
C SER A 157 0.41 -2.30 18.04
N THR A 158 -0.59 -2.19 17.16
CA THR A 158 -1.24 -3.34 16.53
C THR A 158 -0.99 -3.35 15.03
N TYR A 159 -1.70 -2.49 14.29
CA TYR A 159 -1.47 -2.30 12.87
C TYR A 159 -0.07 -1.76 12.59
N GLY A 160 0.45 -0.82 13.37
CA GLY A 160 1.81 -0.29 13.17
C GLY A 160 2.89 -1.38 13.29
N LEU A 161 2.78 -2.27 14.27
CA LEU A 161 3.64 -3.47 14.35
C LEU A 161 3.40 -4.42 13.16
N GLY A 162 2.15 -4.64 12.77
CA GLY A 162 1.81 -5.42 11.57
C GLY A 162 2.41 -4.84 10.29
N PHE A 163 2.45 -3.52 10.16
CA PHE A 163 3.05 -2.81 9.04
C PHE A 163 4.56 -3.02 9.01
N LEU A 164 5.24 -2.95 10.17
CA LEU A 164 6.67 -3.27 10.26
C LEU A 164 6.97 -4.73 9.88
N LEU A 165 6.15 -5.68 10.33
CA LEU A 165 6.28 -7.09 9.93
C LEU A 165 6.12 -7.27 8.42
N TYR A 166 5.14 -6.58 7.83
CA TYR A 166 4.96 -6.55 6.38
C TYR A 166 6.19 -5.98 5.65
N LEU A 167 6.76 -4.87 6.12
CA LEU A 167 7.98 -4.31 5.53
C LEU A 167 9.16 -5.26 5.63
N LEU A 168 9.34 -5.91 6.78
CA LEU A 168 10.40 -6.90 6.99
C LEU A 168 10.26 -8.08 6.02
N MET A 169 9.04 -8.56 5.81
CA MET A 169 8.75 -9.61 4.83
C MET A 169 9.11 -9.18 3.41
N ILE A 170 8.76 -7.96 2.99
CA ILE A 170 9.12 -7.45 1.67
C ILE A 170 10.63 -7.34 1.52
N VAL A 171 11.34 -6.76 2.50
CA VAL A 171 12.80 -6.66 2.45
C VAL A 171 13.43 -8.04 2.33
N PHE A 172 12.96 -9.02 3.10
CA PHE A 172 13.45 -10.40 3.03
C PHE A 172 13.25 -11.00 1.63
N VAL A 173 12.04 -10.88 1.07
CA VAL A 173 11.73 -11.39 -0.28
C VAL A 173 12.59 -10.70 -1.33
N THR A 174 12.69 -9.37 -1.30
CA THR A 174 13.48 -8.60 -2.26
C THR A 174 14.96 -9.00 -2.22
N LEU A 175 15.55 -9.11 -1.03
CA LEU A 175 16.95 -9.51 -0.88
C LEU A 175 17.19 -10.97 -1.28
N TYR A 176 16.19 -11.84 -1.11
CA TYR A 176 16.29 -13.23 -1.53
C TYR A 176 16.20 -13.37 -3.06
N VAL A 177 15.32 -12.61 -3.72
CA VAL A 177 15.12 -12.66 -5.18
C VAL A 177 16.22 -11.92 -5.95
N THR A 178 16.80 -10.87 -5.35
CA THR A 178 17.86 -10.07 -5.98
C THR A 178 19.25 -10.71 -5.82
N LYS A 179 19.37 -11.73 -4.97
CA LYS A 179 20.56 -12.60 -4.89
C LYS A 179 20.57 -13.61 -6.04
#